data_AF-A0A933UPK7-F1
#
_entry.id   AF-A0A933UPK7-F1
#
_cell.length_a   1.000
_cell.length_b   1.000
_cell.length_c   1.000
_cell.angle_alpha   90.00
_cell.angle_beta   90.00
_cell.angle_gamma   90.00
#
_symmetry.space_group_name_H-M   'P 1'
#
loop_
_entity.id
_entity.type
_entity.pdbx_description
1 polymer ?
#
loop_
_entity_poly.entity_id
_entity_poly.type
_entity_poly.pdbx_seq_one_letter_code
_entity_poly.pdbx_strand_id
1 'polypeptide(L)'
;MSDGVAVLRERLGLVAAQRVAARRSLRLWRGLYWAAGIGAVGTAAAAGVSALGEILTTGWAAAFAAMSAVLTALDKFLNAGDKVQRVLTRHARLSVVEYGLAAKVVDAQWRHEALDPADADQVKAFADWLDESARAVDAEVVAVFEKTPEL
;
A
#
# COMPACT_ATOMS: atom_id res chain seq x y z
N MET A 1 14.53 -28.81 15.21
CA MET A 1 13.57 -28.76 14.08
C MET A 1 12.37 -27.83 14.30
N SER A 2 12.31 -27.10 15.43
CA SER A 2 11.31 -26.03 15.67
C SER A 2 11.46 -24.78 14.79
N ASP A 3 12.58 -24.66 14.07
CA ASP A 3 12.99 -23.39 13.47
C ASP A 3 12.15 -22.99 12.25
N GLY A 4 11.72 -23.94 11.41
CA GLY A 4 10.99 -23.59 10.17
C GLY A 4 9.57 -23.04 10.39
N VAL A 5 8.82 -23.58 11.37
CA VAL A 5 7.51 -23.02 11.76
C VAL A 5 7.68 -21.64 12.41
N ALA A 6 8.75 -21.44 13.18
CA ALA A 6 9.09 -20.15 13.76
C ALA A 6 9.40 -19.10 12.69
N VAL A 7 10.13 -19.47 11.63
CA VAL A 7 10.43 -18.59 10.48
C VAL A 7 9.14 -18.13 9.79
N LEU A 8 8.16 -19.02 9.57
CA LEU A 8 6.88 -18.62 8.97
C LEU A 8 6.09 -17.65 9.87
N ARG A 9 6.11 -17.85 11.19
CA ARG A 9 5.49 -16.91 12.16
C ARG A 9 6.18 -15.56 12.18
N GLU A 10 7.51 -15.53 12.14
CA GLU A 10 8.27 -14.29 12.08
C GLU A 10 7.94 -13.49 10.83
N ARG A 11 7.88 -14.16 9.67
CA ARG A 11 7.46 -13.57 8.40
C ARG A 11 6.03 -13.03 8.45
N LEU A 12 5.12 -13.72 9.14
CA LEU A 12 3.77 -13.23 9.37
C LEU A 12 3.77 -11.91 10.15
N GLY A 13 4.59 -11.82 11.19
CA GLY A 13 4.80 -10.58 11.94
C GLY A 13 5.33 -9.43 11.06
N LEU A 14 6.30 -9.71 10.20
CA LEU A 14 6.86 -8.72 9.28
C LEU A 14 5.83 -8.22 8.25
N VAL A 15 5.07 -9.14 7.63
CA VAL A 15 4.01 -8.78 6.67
C VAL A 15 2.90 -7.97 7.36
N ALA A 16 2.50 -8.35 8.57
CA ALA A 16 1.52 -7.60 9.35
C ALA A 16 2.02 -6.19 9.68
N ALA A 17 3.29 -6.04 10.06
CA ALA A 17 3.90 -4.72 10.31
C ALA A 17 3.91 -3.85 9.04
N GLN A 18 4.26 -4.42 7.88
CA GLN A 18 4.22 -3.71 6.59
C GLN A 18 2.78 -3.30 6.21
N ARG A 19 1.78 -4.15 6.45
CA ARG A 19 0.37 -3.82 6.24
C ARG A 19 -0.06 -2.64 7.12
N VAL A 20 0.35 -2.63 8.38
CA VAL A 20 0.07 -1.53 9.33
C VAL A 20 0.73 -0.23 8.87
N ALA A 21 1.99 -0.29 8.40
CA ALA A 21 2.68 0.86 7.83
C ALA A 21 1.97 1.40 6.58
N ALA A 22 1.54 0.53 5.66
CA ALA A 22 0.75 0.91 4.49
C ALA A 22 -0.59 1.57 4.88
N ARG A 23 -1.28 1.05 5.90
CA ARG A 23 -2.51 1.66 6.43
C ARG A 23 -2.27 3.04 7.04
N ARG A 24 -1.17 3.23 7.78
CA ARG A 24 -0.80 4.55 8.33
C ARG A 24 -0.49 5.54 7.21
N SER A 25 0.28 5.11 6.21
CA SER A 25 0.55 5.90 5.01
C SER A 25 -0.74 6.28 4.27
N LEU A 26 -1.68 5.35 4.12
CA LEU A 26 -2.98 5.61 3.49
C LEU A 26 -3.77 6.71 4.21
N ARG A 27 -3.76 6.71 5.55
CA ARG A 27 -4.42 7.77 6.34
C ARG A 27 -3.80 9.14 6.08
N LEU A 28 -2.45 9.21 6.04
CA LEU A 28 -1.73 10.44 5.74
C LEU A 28 -2.05 10.95 4.33
N TRP A 29 -1.95 10.08 3.33
CA TRP A 29 -2.23 10.44 1.93
C TRP A 29 -3.70 10.81 1.71
N ARG A 30 -4.64 10.16 2.38
CA ARG A 30 -6.05 10.54 2.34
C ARG A 30 -6.29 11.91 2.97
N GLY A 31 -5.57 12.26 4.04
CA GLY A 31 -5.58 13.61 4.62
C GLY A 31 -5.03 14.66 3.65
N LEU A 32 -3.89 14.38 3.01
CA LEU A 32 -3.29 15.25 1.99
C LEU A 32 -4.20 15.42 0.76
N TYR A 33 -4.86 14.36 0.31
CA TYR A 33 -5.82 14.39 -0.79
C TYR A 33 -7.03 15.29 -0.46
N TRP A 34 -7.59 15.16 0.75
CA TRP A 34 -8.67 16.05 1.21
C TRP A 34 -8.21 17.51 1.31
N ALA A 35 -7.01 17.76 1.85
CA ALA A 35 -6.45 19.11 1.94
C ALA A 35 -6.20 19.71 0.55
N ALA A 36 -5.65 18.94 -0.39
CA ALA A 36 -5.45 19.35 -1.77
C ALA A 36 -6.77 19.61 -2.49
N GLY A 37 -7.80 18.79 -2.26
CA GLY A 37 -9.13 18.98 -2.84
C GLY A 37 -9.82 20.25 -2.34
N ILE A 38 -9.81 20.49 -1.03
CA ILE A 38 -10.34 21.74 -0.44
C ILE A 38 -9.54 22.94 -0.97
N GLY A 39 -8.22 22.84 -1.06
CA GLY A 39 -7.36 23.88 -1.61
C GLY A 39 -7.64 24.18 -3.08
N ALA A 40 -7.87 23.16 -3.91
CA ALA A 40 -8.21 23.32 -5.32
C ALA A 40 -9.59 23.99 -5.50
N VAL A 41 -10.59 23.57 -4.73
CA VAL A 41 -11.93 24.19 -4.74
C VAL A 41 -11.87 25.64 -4.26
N GLY A 42 -11.12 25.92 -3.18
CA GLY A 42 -10.92 27.28 -2.67
C GLY A 42 -10.18 28.17 -3.66
N THR A 43 -9.15 27.65 -4.33
CA THR A 43 -8.39 28.37 -5.36
C THR A 43 -9.27 28.63 -6.58
N ALA A 44 -10.10 27.67 -7.01
CA ALA A 44 -11.04 27.85 -8.10
C ALA A 44 -12.14 28.87 -7.77
N ALA A 45 -12.67 28.85 -6.55
CA ALA A 45 -13.64 29.84 -6.08
C ALA A 45 -13.02 31.25 -6.00
N ALA A 46 -11.82 31.38 -5.44
CA ALA A 46 -11.12 32.66 -5.36
C ALA A 46 -10.68 33.19 -6.74
N ALA A 47 -10.25 32.30 -7.64
CA ALA A 47 -9.93 32.60 -9.03
C ALA A 47 -11.17 33.05 -9.81
N GLY A 48 -12.31 32.38 -9.64
CA GLY A 48 -13.58 32.76 -10.28
C GLY A 48 -14.09 34.12 -9.80
N VAL A 49 -14.01 34.40 -8.49
CA VAL A 49 -14.42 35.69 -7.91
C VAL A 49 -13.45 36.82 -8.29
N SER A 50 -12.13 36.56 -8.26
CA SER A 50 -11.12 37.57 -8.61
C SER A 50 -11.07 37.85 -10.11
N ALA A 51 -11.16 36.84 -10.97
CA ALA A 51 -11.16 37.02 -12.43
C ALA A 51 -12.35 37.88 -12.88
N LEU A 52 -13.52 37.79 -12.23
CA LEU A 52 -14.68 38.62 -12.54
C LEU A 52 -14.44 40.11 -12.24
N GLY A 53 -13.73 40.44 -11.16
CA GLY A 53 -13.36 41.81 -10.80
C GLY A 53 -12.11 42.34 -11.54
N GLU A 54 -11.14 41.48 -11.82
CA GLU A 54 -9.87 41.83 -12.46
C GLU A 54 -9.99 41.92 -14.00
N ILE A 55 -10.83 41.13 -14.66
CA ILE A 55 -11.10 41.29 -16.10
C ILE A 55 -11.66 42.70 -16.40
N LEU A 56 -12.40 43.28 -15.46
CA LEU A 56 -12.95 44.63 -15.56
C LEU A 56 -11.91 45.74 -15.29
N THR A 57 -10.77 45.45 -14.65
CA THR A 57 -9.85 46.48 -14.12
C THR A 57 -8.39 46.32 -14.53
N THR A 58 -7.86 45.10 -14.66
CA THR A 58 -6.44 44.79 -14.92
C THR A 58 -6.22 43.91 -16.16
N GLY A 59 -7.28 43.42 -16.80
CA GLY A 59 -7.25 42.74 -18.11
C GLY A 59 -6.96 41.23 -18.05
N TRP A 60 -6.84 40.61 -19.22
CA TRP A 60 -6.81 39.15 -19.41
C TRP A 60 -5.63 38.41 -18.73
N ALA A 61 -4.56 39.11 -18.36
CA ALA A 61 -3.38 38.51 -17.73
C ALA A 61 -3.67 37.94 -16.32
N ALA A 62 -4.53 38.64 -15.56
CA ALA A 62 -4.90 38.22 -14.20
C ALA A 62 -5.80 36.97 -14.24
N ALA A 63 -6.72 36.92 -15.22
CA ALA A 63 -7.51 35.72 -15.51
C ALA A 63 -6.65 34.52 -15.91
N PHE A 64 -5.56 34.74 -16.66
CA PHE A 64 -4.61 33.68 -17.04
C PHE A 64 -3.83 33.12 -15.82
N ALA A 65 -3.35 33.99 -14.95
CA ALA A 65 -2.65 33.59 -13.72
C ALA A 65 -3.57 32.82 -12.77
N ALA A 66 -4.81 33.28 -12.61
CA ALA A 66 -5.83 32.61 -11.82
C ALA A 66 -6.13 31.19 -12.36
N MET A 67 -6.21 31.04 -13.68
CA MET A 67 -6.45 29.74 -14.32
C MET A 67 -5.25 28.80 -14.21
N SER A 68 -4.01 29.32 -14.27
CA SER A 68 -2.79 28.54 -14.02
C SER A 68 -2.71 28.01 -12.58
N ALA A 69 -3.13 28.81 -11.60
CA ALA A 69 -3.20 28.37 -10.20
C ALA A 69 -4.22 27.24 -9.99
N VAL A 70 -5.38 27.32 -10.66
CA VAL A 70 -6.41 26.26 -10.65
C VAL A 70 -5.88 24.97 -11.26
N LEU A 71 -5.24 25.03 -12.43
CA LEU A 71 -4.65 23.85 -13.08
C LEU A 71 -3.55 23.21 -12.22
N THR A 72 -2.71 24.03 -11.57
CA THR A 72 -1.66 23.53 -10.66
C THR A 72 -2.26 22.85 -9.43
N ALA A 73 -3.37 23.37 -8.88
CA ALA A 73 -4.05 22.75 -7.76
C ALA A 73 -4.74 21.43 -8.15
N LEU A 74 -5.32 21.37 -9.35
CA LEU A 74 -5.88 20.15 -9.95
C LEU A 74 -4.82 19.07 -10.15
N ASP A 75 -3.65 19.44 -10.69
CA ASP A 75 -2.54 18.49 -10.87
C ASP A 75 -2.07 17.91 -9.53
N LYS A 76 -1.90 18.75 -8.51
CA LYS A 76 -1.58 18.29 -7.14
C LYS A 76 -2.63 17.35 -6.56
N PHE A 77 -3.91 17.62 -6.84
CA PHE A 77 -5.02 16.79 -6.38
C PHE A 77 -5.04 15.42 -7.08
N LEU A 78 -4.89 15.38 -8.40
CA LEU A 78 -4.82 14.14 -9.18
C LEU A 78 -3.60 13.30 -8.77
N ASN A 79 -2.42 13.93 -8.64
CA ASN A 79 -1.22 13.27 -8.16
C ASN A 79 -1.38 12.69 -6.74
N ALA A 80 -2.09 13.37 -5.84
CA ALA A 80 -2.41 12.84 -4.52
C ALA A 80 -3.38 11.64 -4.61
N GLY A 81 -4.35 11.68 -5.54
CA GLY A 81 -5.28 10.59 -5.82
C GLY A 81 -4.57 9.32 -6.28
N ASP A 82 -3.65 9.43 -7.23
CA ASP A 82 -2.84 8.30 -7.72
C ASP A 82 -2.02 7.67 -6.60
N LYS A 83 -1.46 8.49 -5.71
CA LYS A 83 -0.71 8.02 -4.55
C LYS A 83 -1.60 7.27 -3.56
N VAL A 84 -2.80 7.79 -3.28
CA VAL A 84 -3.80 7.08 -2.45
C VAL A 84 -4.16 5.73 -3.05
N GLN A 85 -4.43 5.67 -4.36
CA GLN A 85 -4.78 4.42 -5.05
C GLN A 85 -3.64 3.40 -4.98
N ARG A 86 -2.39 3.81 -5.25
CA ARG A 86 -1.22 2.93 -5.13
C ARG A 86 -1.05 2.36 -3.72
N VAL A 87 -1.15 3.20 -2.69
CA VAL A 87 -1.03 2.76 -1.28
C VAL A 87 -2.19 1.84 -0.89
N LEU A 88 -3.41 2.12 -1.35
CA LEU A 88 -4.57 1.25 -1.12
C LEU A 88 -4.37 -0.14 -1.77
N THR A 89 -3.91 -0.18 -3.02
CA THR A 89 -3.61 -1.44 -3.72
C THR A 89 -2.52 -2.22 -3.01
N ARG A 90 -1.43 -1.56 -2.56
CA ARG A 90 -0.38 -2.19 -1.75
C ARG A 90 -0.95 -2.77 -0.45
N HIS A 91 -1.76 -2.00 0.27
CA HIS A 91 -2.40 -2.47 1.50
C HIS A 91 -3.30 -3.69 1.29
N ALA A 92 -4.14 -3.67 0.25
CA ALA A 92 -5.03 -4.78 -0.07
C ALA A 92 -4.25 -6.06 -0.40
N ARG A 93 -3.19 -5.95 -1.23
CA ARG A 93 -2.34 -7.10 -1.58
C ARG A 93 -1.60 -7.67 -0.36
N LEU A 94 -1.01 -6.81 0.47
CA LEU A 94 -0.37 -7.27 1.73
C LEU A 94 -1.37 -7.97 2.65
N SER A 95 -2.63 -7.53 2.69
CA SER A 95 -3.66 -8.22 3.47
C SER A 95 -3.92 -9.63 2.95
N VAL A 96 -3.96 -9.84 1.63
CA VAL A 96 -4.14 -11.17 1.04
C VAL A 96 -2.97 -12.08 1.39
N VAL A 97 -1.73 -11.58 1.29
CA VAL A 97 -0.52 -12.34 1.66
C VAL A 97 -0.52 -12.68 3.15
N GLU A 98 -0.89 -11.75 4.03
CA GLU A 98 -1.01 -12.00 5.48
C GLU A 98 -2.02 -13.12 5.79
N TYR A 99 -3.20 -13.09 5.16
CA TYR A 99 -4.21 -14.14 5.34
C TYR A 99 -3.73 -15.50 4.82
N GLY A 100 -3.11 -15.54 3.64
CA GLY A 100 -2.56 -16.78 3.08
C GLY A 100 -1.44 -17.37 3.94
N LEU A 101 -0.56 -16.52 4.47
CA LEU A 101 0.52 -16.93 5.36
C LEU A 101 0.01 -17.41 6.72
N ALA A 102 -1.01 -16.76 7.28
CA ALA A 102 -1.64 -17.22 8.52
C ALA A 102 -2.22 -18.64 8.36
N ALA A 103 -2.88 -18.93 7.23
CA ALA A 103 -3.35 -20.27 6.92
C ALA A 103 -2.20 -21.29 6.79
N LYS A 104 -1.09 -20.92 6.13
CA LYS A 104 0.12 -21.76 6.04
C LYS A 104 0.76 -22.04 7.39
N VAL A 105 0.79 -21.07 8.31
CA VAL A 105 1.29 -21.28 9.68
C VAL A 105 0.44 -22.30 10.43
N VAL A 106 -0.89 -22.22 10.30
CA VAL A 106 -1.79 -23.21 10.89
C VAL A 106 -1.54 -24.60 10.27
N ASP A 107 -1.47 -24.71 8.94
CA ASP A 107 -1.15 -25.98 8.26
C ASP A 107 0.20 -26.55 8.71
N ALA A 108 1.20 -25.70 8.88
CA ALA A 108 2.52 -26.08 9.38
C ALA A 108 2.48 -26.60 10.83
N GLN A 109 1.64 -26.01 11.70
CA GLN A 109 1.44 -26.51 13.07
C GLN A 109 0.79 -27.89 13.07
N TRP A 110 -0.28 -28.07 12.30
CA TRP A 110 -0.98 -29.35 12.17
C TRP A 110 -0.07 -30.45 11.62
N ARG A 111 0.71 -30.16 10.57
CA ARG A 111 1.69 -31.10 10.00
C ARG A 111 2.81 -31.45 10.97
N HIS A 112 3.29 -30.47 11.74
CA HIS A 112 4.30 -30.71 12.78
C HIS A 112 3.76 -31.62 13.90
N GLU A 113 2.50 -31.47 14.30
CA GLU A 113 1.85 -32.32 15.31
C GLU A 113 1.62 -33.75 14.82
N ALA A 114 1.33 -33.93 13.53
CA ALA A 114 1.13 -35.24 12.90
C ALA A 114 2.42 -35.92 12.42
N LEU A 115 3.57 -35.25 12.56
CA LEU A 115 4.87 -35.74 12.05
C LEU A 115 5.41 -36.87 12.93
N ASP A 116 5.77 -38.00 12.34
CA ASP A 116 6.58 -39.00 13.04
C ASP A 116 8.06 -38.59 13.00
N PRO A 117 8.67 -38.23 14.14
CA PRO A 117 10.07 -37.80 14.18
C PRO A 117 11.07 -38.94 13.93
N ALA A 118 10.63 -40.21 14.00
CA ALA A 118 11.48 -41.35 13.71
C ALA A 118 11.59 -41.64 12.20
N ASP A 119 10.66 -41.11 11.40
CA ASP A 119 10.65 -41.25 9.94
C ASP A 119 11.40 -40.09 9.27
N ALA A 120 12.66 -40.36 8.88
CA ALA A 120 13.53 -39.37 8.26
C ALA A 120 12.99 -38.83 6.92
N ASP A 121 12.21 -39.61 6.18
CA ASP A 121 11.66 -39.19 4.89
C ASP A 121 10.50 -38.22 5.09
N GLN A 122 9.63 -38.48 6.08
CA GLN A 122 8.57 -37.53 6.46
C GLN A 122 9.16 -36.22 6.99
N VAL A 123 10.18 -36.32 7.84
CA VAL A 123 10.88 -35.16 8.40
C VAL A 123 11.50 -34.30 7.29
N LYS A 124 12.14 -34.92 6.29
CA LYS A 124 12.70 -34.22 5.14
C LYS A 124 11.62 -33.60 4.26
N ALA A 125 10.56 -34.34 3.93
CA ALA A 125 9.46 -33.83 3.13
C ALA A 125 8.77 -32.62 3.77
N PHE A 126 8.63 -32.63 5.11
CA PHE A 126 8.09 -31.50 5.85
C PHE A 126 9.03 -30.29 5.82
N ALA A 127 10.35 -30.50 5.98
CA ALA A 127 11.35 -29.44 5.87
C ALA A 127 11.36 -28.80 4.46
N ASP A 128 11.35 -29.62 3.41
CA ASP A 128 11.31 -29.14 2.01
C ASP A 128 10.03 -28.32 1.74
N TRP A 129 8.89 -28.76 2.28
CA TRP A 129 7.62 -28.03 2.17
C TRP A 129 7.64 -26.68 2.91
N LEU A 130 8.26 -26.59 4.09
CA LEU A 130 8.43 -25.32 4.82
C LEU A 130 9.28 -24.33 4.02
N ASP A 131 10.37 -24.82 3.43
CA ASP A 131 11.30 -24.04 2.62
C ASP A 131 10.62 -23.47 1.36
N GLU A 132 9.90 -24.32 0.63
CA GLU A 132 9.12 -23.93 -0.55
C GLU A 132 8.04 -22.90 -0.17
N SER A 133 7.35 -23.13 0.96
CA SER A 133 6.32 -22.23 1.47
C SER A 133 6.88 -20.85 1.82
N ALA A 134 8.07 -20.81 2.42
CA ALA A 134 8.77 -19.57 2.75
C ALA A 134 9.18 -18.81 1.48
N ARG A 135 9.80 -19.48 0.49
CA ARG A 135 10.19 -18.86 -0.79
C ARG A 135 8.99 -18.32 -1.57
N ALA A 136 7.89 -19.05 -1.60
CA ALA A 136 6.67 -18.59 -2.26
C ALA A 136 6.13 -17.30 -1.61
N VAL A 137 6.16 -17.22 -0.27
CA VAL A 137 5.75 -16.02 0.46
C VAL A 137 6.68 -14.85 0.18
N ASP A 138 8.00 -15.05 0.13
CA ASP A 138 8.93 -13.99 -0.23
C ASP A 138 8.67 -13.46 -1.64
N ALA A 139 8.44 -14.36 -2.60
CA ALA A 139 8.12 -13.99 -3.98
C ALA A 139 6.81 -13.19 -4.05
N GLU A 140 5.78 -13.58 -3.30
CA GLU A 140 4.52 -12.84 -3.21
C GLU A 140 4.73 -11.45 -2.62
N VAL A 141 5.48 -11.34 -1.53
CA VAL A 141 5.81 -10.05 -0.89
C VAL A 141 6.55 -9.17 -1.89
N VAL A 142 7.63 -9.65 -2.52
CA VAL A 142 8.40 -8.91 -3.55
C VAL A 142 7.49 -8.44 -4.69
N ALA A 143 6.61 -9.32 -5.20
CA ALA A 143 5.68 -8.98 -6.26
C ALA A 143 4.69 -7.87 -5.87
N VAL A 144 4.36 -7.71 -4.58
CA VAL A 144 3.58 -6.55 -4.12
C VAL A 144 4.35 -5.27 -4.38
N PHE A 145 5.64 -5.21 -4.01
CA PHE A 145 6.46 -4.01 -4.13
C PHE A 145 6.85 -3.69 -5.58
N GLU A 146 7.17 -4.70 -6.40
CA GLU A 146 7.46 -4.48 -7.84
C GLU A 146 6.25 -3.95 -8.61
N LYS A 147 5.06 -4.48 -8.32
CA LYS A 147 3.81 -4.07 -8.99
C LYS A 147 3.18 -2.82 -8.36
N THR A 148 3.78 -2.28 -7.30
CA THR A 148 3.46 -0.97 -6.73
C THR A 148 4.77 -0.29 -6.32
N PRO A 149 5.59 0.16 -7.30
CA PRO A 149 6.88 0.79 -6.99
C PRO A 149 6.67 2.00 -6.08
N GLU A 150 7.66 2.26 -5.23
CA GLU A 150 7.62 3.32 -4.24
C GLU A 150 7.57 4.73 -4.86
N LEU A 151 7.18 5.68 -4.00
CA LEU A 151 7.11 7.12 -4.23
C LEU A 151 8.47 7.73 -4.57
#